data_AF-A0AAV1RRB9-F1
#
_entry.id   AF-A0AAV1RRB9-F1
#
_cell.length_a   1.000
_cell.length_b   1.000
_cell.length_c   1.000
_cell.angle_alpha   90.00
_cell.angle_beta   90.00
_cell.angle_gamma   90.00
#
_symmetry.space_group_name_H-M   'P 1'
#
loop_
_entity.id
_entity.type
_entity.pdbx_description
1 polymer ?
#
loop_
_entity_poly.entity_id
_entity_poly.type
_entity_poly.pdbx_seq_one_letter_code
_entity_poly.pdbx_strand_id
1 'polypeptide(L)'
;MTCVSIDHRLKLKQPLLTRDKTVPPDLLAMGSKFAFAFLLFYFLMSSHSVTSQTSGNVSIGESLAAMDQNLPWLSPSNDFAFGFRQLSDNDDFFLLAMWYYKIPDRDIVWYANGDRKSCTERIKV
;
A
#
# COMPACT_ATOMS: atom_id res chain seq x y z
N MET A 1 70.72 -27.82 6.67
CA MET A 1 70.37 -29.19 6.25
C MET A 1 70.21 -30.02 7.50
N THR A 2 68.96 -30.25 7.94
CA THR A 2 68.44 -31.46 8.63
C THR A 2 67.00 -31.16 9.04
N CYS A 3 66.08 -31.99 8.54
CA CYS A 3 64.65 -31.99 8.83
C CYS A 3 64.37 -32.31 10.30
N VAL A 4 63.21 -31.86 10.81
CA VAL A 4 62.41 -32.67 11.74
C VAL A 4 60.94 -32.57 11.33
N SER A 5 60.43 -33.71 10.87
CA SER A 5 59.01 -34.01 10.71
C SER A 5 58.36 -34.05 12.10
N ILE A 6 57.21 -33.40 12.27
CA ILE A 6 56.40 -33.54 13.49
C ILE A 6 55.06 -34.15 13.09
N ASP A 7 54.85 -35.35 13.66
CA ASP A 7 53.76 -36.28 13.47
C ASP A 7 52.43 -35.75 14.05
N HIS A 8 51.33 -36.12 13.40
CA HIS A 8 50.01 -35.52 13.50
C HIS A 8 49.09 -36.39 14.39
N ARG A 9 49.16 -36.25 15.72
CA ARG A 9 48.23 -36.96 16.63
C ARG A 9 47.85 -36.16 17.88
N LEU A 10 46.99 -35.16 17.71
CA LEU A 10 46.20 -34.62 18.82
C LEU A 10 44.92 -35.46 18.99
N LYS A 11 44.89 -36.32 20.02
CA LYS A 11 43.67 -37.00 20.46
C LYS A 11 42.74 -35.99 21.14
N LEU A 12 41.76 -35.50 20.39
CA LEU A 12 40.63 -34.75 20.96
C LEU A 12 39.83 -35.68 21.88
N LYS A 13 39.90 -35.43 23.19
CA LYS A 13 39.04 -36.05 24.19
C LYS A 13 37.69 -35.32 24.12
N GLN A 14 36.67 -35.98 23.60
CA GLN A 14 35.32 -35.41 23.55
C GLN A 14 34.75 -35.26 24.97
N PRO A 15 34.14 -34.11 25.32
CA PRO A 15 33.37 -33.97 26.56
C PRO A 15 32.01 -34.66 26.40
N LEU A 16 31.71 -35.55 27.35
CA LEU A 16 30.39 -36.18 27.52
C LEU A 16 29.38 -35.10 27.90
N LEU A 17 28.60 -34.61 26.93
CA LEU A 17 27.41 -33.80 27.22
C LEU A 17 26.29 -34.77 27.60
N THR A 18 26.09 -34.97 28.91
CA THR A 18 24.92 -35.67 29.43
C THR A 18 23.68 -34.89 29.02
N ARG A 19 22.88 -35.51 28.16
CA ARG A 19 21.61 -35.00 27.68
C ARG A 19 20.58 -35.00 28.81
N ASP A 20 20.49 -33.93 29.57
CA ASP A 20 19.29 -33.64 30.35
C ASP A 20 18.17 -33.27 29.37
N LYS A 21 17.10 -34.08 29.35
CA LYS A 21 15.96 -33.96 28.43
C LYS A 21 14.77 -33.25 29.06
N THR A 22 14.94 -32.60 30.21
CA THR A 22 13.82 -31.95 30.88
C THR A 22 13.54 -30.61 30.19
N VAL A 23 12.66 -30.64 29.18
CA VAL A 23 12.12 -29.42 28.56
C VAL A 23 11.44 -28.62 29.68
N PRO A 24 11.88 -27.38 29.96
CA PRO A 24 11.31 -26.61 31.05
C PRO A 24 9.82 -26.31 30.72
N PRO A 25 8.91 -26.46 31.70
CA PRO A 25 7.47 -26.24 31.50
C PRO A 25 7.14 -24.82 30.98
N ASP A 26 8.07 -23.88 31.14
CA ASP A 26 7.97 -22.50 30.67
C ASP A 26 7.99 -22.36 29.14
N LEU A 27 8.59 -23.33 28.43
CA LEU A 27 8.70 -23.29 26.96
C LEU A 27 7.35 -23.54 26.28
N LEU A 28 6.47 -24.35 26.89
CA LEU A 28 5.12 -24.62 26.38
C LEU A 28 4.14 -23.49 26.75
N ALA A 29 4.34 -22.82 27.88
CA ALA A 29 3.50 -21.71 28.32
C ALA A 29 3.72 -20.41 27.50
N MET A 30 4.94 -20.20 26.98
CA MET A 30 5.30 -19.00 26.23
C MET A 30 4.68 -18.95 24.82
N GLY A 31 4.47 -20.10 24.18
CA GLY A 31 3.88 -20.17 22.83
C GLY A 31 2.38 -19.91 22.79
N SER A 32 1.64 -20.28 23.85
CA SER A 32 0.17 -20.15 23.89
C SER A 32 -0.30 -18.69 23.92
N LYS A 33 0.36 -17.84 24.71
CA LYS A 33 0.04 -16.40 24.80
C LYS A 33 0.34 -15.68 23.48
N PHE A 34 1.46 -16.04 22.83
CA PHE A 34 1.80 -15.52 21.52
C PHE A 34 0.78 -15.94 20.47
N ALA A 35 0.43 -17.23 20.41
CA ALA A 35 -0.58 -17.74 19.48
C ALA A 35 -1.94 -17.05 19.69
N PHE A 36 -2.36 -16.84 20.94
CA PHE A 36 -3.60 -16.13 21.27
C PHE A 36 -3.57 -14.66 20.84
N ALA A 37 -2.45 -13.95 21.06
CA ALA A 37 -2.29 -12.57 20.61
C ALA A 37 -2.31 -12.47 19.07
N PHE A 38 -1.67 -13.40 18.36
CA PHE A 38 -1.75 -13.48 16.91
C PHE A 38 -3.18 -13.74 16.42
N LEU A 39 -3.90 -14.69 17.01
CA LEU A 39 -5.30 -14.98 16.64
C LEU A 39 -6.22 -13.78 16.89
N LEU A 40 -6.04 -13.06 17.99
CA LEU A 40 -6.77 -11.82 18.28
C LEU A 40 -6.47 -10.74 17.24
N PHE A 41 -5.21 -10.57 16.85
CA PHE A 41 -4.81 -9.61 15.81
C PHE A 41 -5.44 -9.96 14.46
N TYR A 42 -5.41 -11.24 14.05
CA TYR A 42 -6.09 -11.70 12.83
C TYR A 42 -7.62 -11.50 12.90
N PHE A 43 -8.25 -11.76 14.04
CA PHE A 43 -9.67 -11.55 14.23
C PHE A 43 -10.06 -10.06 14.13
N LEU A 44 -9.28 -9.18 14.75
CA LEU A 44 -9.46 -7.72 14.65
C LEU A 44 -9.34 -7.23 13.20
N MET A 45 -8.36 -7.74 12.46
CA MET A 45 -8.15 -7.37 11.04
C MET A 45 -9.19 -7.97 10.10
N SER A 46 -9.87 -9.06 10.48
CA SER A 46 -10.89 -9.71 9.65
C SER A 46 -12.19 -8.91 9.53
N SER A 47 -12.37 -7.85 10.33
CA SER A 47 -13.59 -7.03 10.37
C SER A 47 -13.64 -5.87 9.37
N HIS A 48 -12.63 -5.74 8.48
CA HIS A 48 -12.65 -4.72 7.44
C HIS A 48 -13.40 -5.21 6.19
N SER A 49 -14.73 -5.19 6.25
CA SER A 49 -15.53 -5.26 5.03
C SER A 49 -15.50 -3.88 4.38
N VAL A 50 -14.77 -3.75 3.26
CA VAL A 50 -14.84 -2.55 2.41
C VAL A 50 -16.18 -2.62 1.68
N THR A 51 -17.19 -1.92 2.19
CA THR A 51 -18.42 -1.68 1.43
C THR A 51 -18.08 -0.74 0.29
N SER A 52 -18.17 -1.20 -0.97
CA SER A 52 -18.09 -0.29 -2.11
C SER A 52 -19.32 0.61 -2.06
N GLN A 53 -19.14 1.86 -1.66
CA GLN A 53 -20.22 2.83 -1.68
C GLN A 53 -20.58 3.14 -3.15
N THR A 54 -21.87 3.14 -3.48
CA THR A 54 -22.37 3.40 -4.85
C THR A 54 -22.53 4.89 -5.16
N SER A 55 -22.13 5.76 -4.22
CA SER A 55 -22.35 7.21 -4.23
C SER A 55 -21.53 7.99 -5.27
N GLY A 56 -20.86 7.32 -6.20
CA GLY A 56 -20.03 7.89 -7.27
C GLY A 56 -20.42 7.36 -8.65
N ASN A 57 -21.66 6.95 -8.82
CA ASN A 57 -22.15 6.39 -10.08
C ASN A 57 -22.41 7.52 -11.09
N VAL A 58 -21.78 7.44 -12.26
CA VAL A 58 -21.95 8.40 -13.35
C VAL A 58 -23.01 7.86 -14.30
N SER A 59 -24.08 8.62 -14.50
CA SER A 59 -25.17 8.18 -15.38
C SER A 59 -24.81 8.38 -16.86
N ILE A 60 -25.32 7.49 -17.73
CA ILE A 60 -25.13 7.58 -19.19
C ILE A 60 -25.76 8.90 -19.66
N GLY A 61 -25.01 9.68 -20.44
CA GLY A 61 -25.39 11.00 -20.90
C GLY A 61 -24.85 12.14 -20.04
N GLU A 62 -24.24 11.87 -18.89
CA GLU A 62 -23.47 12.88 -18.17
C GLU A 62 -22.23 13.30 -18.94
N SER A 63 -21.83 14.55 -18.73
CA SER A 63 -20.66 15.10 -19.40
C SER A 63 -19.86 15.99 -18.48
N LEU A 64 -18.54 15.82 -18.51
CA LEU A 64 -17.61 16.74 -17.90
C LEU A 64 -17.07 17.68 -18.98
N ALA A 65 -17.09 18.97 -18.70
CA ALA A 65 -16.46 19.98 -19.53
C ALA A 65 -15.32 20.65 -18.77
N ALA A 66 -14.29 21.02 -19.52
CA ALA A 66 -13.21 21.90 -19.09
C ALA A 66 -13.75 23.34 -18.90
N MET A 67 -14.45 23.57 -17.80
CA MET A 67 -15.02 24.87 -17.46
C MET A 67 -14.91 25.09 -15.96
N ASP A 68 -14.56 26.31 -15.57
CA ASP A 68 -14.23 26.71 -14.20
C ASP A 68 -15.35 26.44 -13.16
N GLN A 69 -16.58 26.32 -13.65
CA GLN A 69 -17.78 26.13 -12.82
C GLN A 69 -18.23 24.67 -12.70
N ASN A 70 -17.62 23.74 -13.44
CA ASN A 70 -18.07 22.35 -13.45
C ASN A 70 -17.40 21.55 -12.31
N LEU A 71 -18.21 20.96 -11.45
CA LEU A 71 -17.71 20.16 -10.33
C LEU A 71 -17.08 18.85 -10.85
N PRO A 72 -15.94 18.40 -10.27
CA PRO A 72 -15.37 17.11 -10.60
C PRO A 72 -16.26 15.98 -10.08
N TRP A 73 -16.13 14.80 -10.68
CA TRP A 73 -16.74 13.59 -10.11
C TRP A 73 -15.94 13.14 -8.90
N LEU A 74 -16.63 13.02 -7.77
CA LEU A 74 -16.03 12.58 -6.52
C LEU A 74 -16.18 11.06 -6.37
N SER A 75 -15.12 10.43 -5.86
CA SER A 75 -15.25 9.05 -5.40
C SER A 75 -16.24 8.99 -4.23
N PRO A 76 -16.93 7.86 -4.02
CA PRO A 76 -17.85 7.68 -2.91
C PRO A 76 -17.25 7.93 -1.51
N SER A 77 -15.93 7.75 -1.36
CA SER A 77 -15.19 8.00 -0.12
C SER A 77 -14.72 9.47 0.01
N ASN A 78 -14.91 10.26 -1.04
CA ASN A 78 -14.39 11.61 -1.21
C ASN A 78 -12.87 11.70 -1.09
N ASP A 79 -12.14 10.59 -1.29
CA ASP A 79 -10.68 10.60 -1.28
C ASP A 79 -10.11 11.04 -2.62
N PHE A 80 -10.81 10.70 -3.72
CA PHE A 80 -10.38 11.01 -5.08
C PHE A 80 -11.41 11.87 -5.79
N ALA A 81 -10.92 12.69 -6.72
CA ALA A 81 -11.72 13.44 -7.68
C ALA A 81 -11.21 13.14 -9.09
N PHE A 82 -12.13 13.04 -10.04
CA PHE A 82 -11.85 12.87 -11.46
C PHE A 82 -12.50 13.99 -12.26
N GLY A 83 -11.75 14.60 -13.17
CA GLY A 83 -12.26 15.62 -14.06
C GLY A 83 -11.18 16.50 -14.67
N PHE A 84 -11.59 17.68 -15.15
CA PHE A 84 -10.68 18.65 -15.72
C PHE A 84 -10.09 19.53 -14.61
N ARG A 85 -8.76 19.58 -14.53
CA ARG A 85 -8.00 20.41 -13.59
C ARG A 85 -7.26 21.47 -14.39
N GLN A 86 -7.44 22.74 -14.02
CA GLN A 86 -6.64 23.83 -14.57
C GLN A 86 -5.21 23.74 -14.05
N LEU A 87 -4.21 24.01 -14.89
CA LEU A 87 -2.80 23.97 -14.46
C LEU A 87 -2.37 25.25 -13.72
N SER A 88 -3.01 26.38 -13.99
CA SER A 88 -2.68 27.70 -13.45
C SER A 88 -3.90 28.61 -13.56
N ASP A 89 -4.08 29.53 -12.60
CA ASP A 89 -5.25 30.42 -12.51
C ASP A 89 -5.46 31.33 -13.73
N ASN A 90 -4.43 31.52 -14.56
CA ASN A 90 -4.47 32.36 -15.76
C ASN A 90 -4.37 31.58 -17.08
N ASP A 91 -4.35 30.25 -17.03
CA ASP A 91 -4.20 29.42 -18.22
C ASP A 91 -5.54 28.81 -18.61
N ASP A 92 -5.94 28.95 -19.87
CA ASP A 92 -7.09 28.22 -20.42
C ASP A 92 -6.82 26.71 -20.58
N PHE A 93 -5.67 26.21 -20.11
CA PHE A 93 -5.27 24.81 -20.28
C PHE A 93 -5.79 23.94 -19.15
N PHE A 94 -6.63 22.98 -19.53
CA PHE A 94 -7.16 21.97 -18.64
C PHE A 94 -6.50 20.61 -18.89
N LEU A 95 -6.30 19.86 -17.81
CA LEU A 95 -5.82 18.49 -17.82
C LEU A 95 -6.91 17.57 -17.29
N LEU A 96 -7.27 16.55 -18.07
CA LEU A 96 -8.12 15.48 -17.56
C LEU A 96 -7.28 14.61 -16.61
N ALA A 97 -7.64 14.61 -15.34
CA ALA A 97 -6.84 13.99 -14.30
C ALA A 97 -7.69 13.37 -13.20
N MET A 98 -7.01 12.60 -12.36
CA MET A 98 -7.49 12.11 -11.09
C MET A 98 -6.53 12.58 -9.99
N TRP A 99 -7.06 13.11 -8.90
CA TRP A 99 -6.27 13.68 -7.79
C TRP A 99 -6.90 13.40 -6.43
N TYR A 100 -6.13 13.56 -5.36
CA TYR A 100 -6.65 13.49 -4.00
C TYR A 100 -7.53 14.71 -3.68
N TYR A 101 -8.79 14.48 -3.34
CA TYR A 101 -9.74 15.58 -3.11
C TYR A 101 -9.54 16.27 -1.76
N LYS A 102 -9.11 15.53 -0.74
CA LYS A 102 -8.92 16.00 0.65
C LYS A 102 -7.57 16.67 0.90
N ILE A 103 -6.58 16.46 0.04
CA ILE A 103 -5.24 17.02 0.19
C ILE A 103 -5.20 18.36 -0.55
N PRO A 104 -4.83 19.48 0.10
CA PRO A 104 -4.89 20.82 -0.50
C PRO A 104 -3.94 20.99 -1.69
N ASP A 105 -2.79 20.32 -1.68
CA ASP A 105 -1.86 20.30 -2.81
C ASP A 105 -2.46 19.56 -4.03
N ARG A 106 -3.50 18.74 -3.78
CA ARG A 106 -4.29 18.00 -4.78
C ARG A 106 -3.38 17.31 -5.80
N ASP A 107 -2.46 16.51 -5.27
CA ASP A 107 -1.51 15.74 -6.06
C ASP A 107 -2.24 14.87 -7.08
N ILE A 108 -1.80 15.00 -8.33
CA ILE A 108 -2.33 14.24 -9.45
C ILE A 108 -1.78 12.82 -9.34
N VAL A 109 -2.66 11.86 -9.10
CA VAL A 109 -2.31 10.44 -9.05
C VAL A 109 -2.30 9.82 -10.44
N TRP A 110 -3.05 10.40 -11.37
CA TRP A 110 -3.11 9.98 -12.77
C TRP A 110 -3.59 11.14 -13.64
N TYR A 111 -3.10 11.20 -14.87
CA TYR A 111 -3.62 12.12 -15.89
C TYR A 111 -3.68 11.44 -17.24
N ALA A 112 -4.61 11.88 -18.07
CA ALA A 112 -4.68 11.43 -19.45
C ALA A 112 -3.45 11.94 -20.19
N ASN A 113 -2.63 11.03 -20.70
CA ASN A 113 -1.50 11.39 -21.57
C ASN A 113 -2.05 11.71 -22.96
N GLY A 114 -2.64 12.89 -23.10
CA GLY A 114 -3.03 13.45 -24.38
C GLY A 114 -1.93 14.36 -24.88
N ASP A 115 -1.50 14.19 -26.14
CA ASP A 115 -0.63 15.15 -26.84
C ASP A 115 -1.28 16.55 -27.03
N ARG A 116 -2.48 16.76 -26.45
CA ARG A 116 -3.28 17.96 -26.56
C ARG A 116 -3.70 18.44 -25.18
N LYS A 117 -3.03 19.49 -24.72
CA LYS A 117 -3.63 20.39 -23.73
C LYS A 117 -4.80 21.09 -24.43
N SER A 118 -6.01 20.96 -23.91
CA SER A 118 -7.20 21.49 -24.56
C SER A 118 -7.67 22.76 -23.86
N CYS A 119 -7.94 23.80 -24.64
CA CYS A 119 -8.54 25.03 -24.14
C CYS A 119 -10.03 24.85 -23.82
N THR A 120 -10.69 23.85 -24.41
CA THR A 120 -12.11 23.52 -24.16
C THR A 120 -12.40 22.14 -24.73
N GLU A 121 -12.62 21.15 -23.86
CA GLU A 121 -13.05 19.81 -24.25
C GLU A 121 -14.18 19.31 -23.35
N ARG A 122 -15.09 18.55 -23.94
CA ARG A 122 -16.20 17.91 -23.24
C ARG A 122 -16.12 16.42 -23.47
N ILE A 123 -16.11 15.66 -22.38
CA ILE A 123 -16.21 14.20 -22.39
C ILE A 123 -17.63 13.83 -22.01
N LYS A 124 -18.23 12.90 -22.74
CA LYS A 124 -19.55 12.33 -22.47
C LYS A 124 -19.38 10.85 -22.14
N VAL A 125 -20.14 10.39 -21.16
CA VAL A 125 -20.25 8.96 -20.79
C VAL A 125 -21.42 8.34 -21.52
#